data_AF-A0A564USQ2-F1
#
_entry.id   AF-A0A564USQ2-F1
#
_cell.length_a   1.000
_cell.length_b   1.000
_cell.length_c   1.000
_cell.angle_alpha   90.00
_cell.angle_beta   90.00
_cell.angle_gamma   90.00
#
_symmetry.space_group_name_H-M   'P 1'
#
loop_
_entity.id
_entity.type
_entity.pdbx_description
1 polymer ?
#
loop_
_entity_poly.entity_id
_entity_poly.type
_entity_poly.pdbx_seq_one_letter_code
_entity_poly.pdbx_strand_id
1 'polypeptide(L)' 'MLELAICDDDIILCNWLEQKLLHYGKANDCQISIEIYYSAEQLLNRLEEESYDMLFLDKS' A
#
# COMPACT_ATOMS: atom_id res chain seq x y z
N MET A 1 13.26 4.02 4.48
CA MET A 1 11.80 4.03 4.59
C MET A 1 11.31 3.17 3.44
N LEU A 2 10.47 2.17 3.71
CA LEU A 2 9.85 1.38 2.66
C LEU A 2 8.60 2.11 2.20
N GLU A 3 8.53 2.43 0.91
CA GLU A 3 7.35 3.00 0.27
C GLU A 3 6.50 1.88 -0.29
N LEU A 4 5.33 1.67 0.31
CA LEU A 4 4.40 0.61 -0.09
C LEU A 4 3.14 1.23 -0.67
N ALA A 5 2.53 0.56 -1.64
CA ALA A 5 1.20 0.88 -2.11
C ALA A 5 0.28 -0.35 -2.02
N ILE A 6 -0.98 -0.10 -1.67
CA ILE A 6 -2.05 -1.10 -1.66
C ILE A 6 -3.12 -0.62 -2.65
N CYS A 7 -3.55 -1.47 -3.57
CA CYS A 7 -4.65 -1.18 -4.48
C CYS A 7 -5.67 -2.33 -4.47
N ASP A 8 -6.85 -2.04 -3.93
CA ASP A 8 -7.97 -2.98 -3.76
C ASP A 8 -9.25 -2.16 -3.53
N ASP A 9 -10.39 -2.61 -4.04
CA ASP A 9 -11.68 -1.92 -3.86
C ASP A 9 -12.35 -2.23 -2.51
N ASP A 10 -11.89 -3.26 -1.79
CA ASP A 10 -12.30 -3.58 -0.43
C ASP A 10 -11.55 -2.73 0.61
N ILE A 11 -12.22 -1.68 1.07
CA ILE A 11 -11.73 -0.76 2.11
C ILE A 11 -11.41 -1.49 3.43
N ILE A 12 -12.17 -2.52 3.80
CA ILE A 12 -11.95 -3.26 5.05
C ILE A 12 -10.64 -4.05 4.95
N LEU A 13 -10.39 -4.69 3.81
CA LEU A 13 -9.16 -5.40 3.54
C LEU A 13 -7.95 -4.45 3.52
N CYS A 14 -8.06 -3.33 2.81
CA CYS A 14 -7.03 -2.28 2.76
C CYS A 14 -6.61 -1.82 4.16
N ASN A 15 -7.58 -1.44 4.99
CA ASN A 15 -7.31 -0.99 6.36
C ASN A 15 -6.70 -2.11 7.21
N TRP A 16 -7.20 -3.34 7.09
CA TRP A 16 -6.63 -4.46 7.83
C TRP A 16 -5.16 -4.70 7.45
N LEU A 17 -4.84 -4.65 6.15
CA LEU A 17 -3.50 -4.88 5.65
C LEU A 17 -2.54 -3.75 6.06
N GLU A 18 -2.97 -2.50 5.95
CA GLU A 18 -2.22 -1.33 6.42
C GLU A 18 -1.81 -1.52 7.90
N GLN A 19 -2.76 -1.86 8.78
CA GLN A 19 -2.47 -2.07 10.20
C GLN A 19 -1.48 -3.22 10.44
N LYS A 20 -1.53 -4.29 9.63
CA LYS A 20 -0.56 -5.39 9.72
C LYS A 20 0.84 -4.97 9.29
N LEU A 21 0.95 -4.19 8.21
CA LEU A 21 2.22 -3.69 7.70
C LEU A 21 2.85 -2.67 8.67
N LEU A 22 2.06 -1.73 9.20
CA LEU A 22 2.55 -0.78 10.21
C LEU A 22 3.01 -1.49 11.48
N HIS A 23 2.28 -2.52 11.93
CA HIS A 23 2.70 -3.35 13.06
C HIS A 23 4.02 -4.07 12.77
N TYR A 24 4.18 -4.64 11.57
CA TYR A 24 5.42 -5.26 11.13
C TYR A 24 6.59 -4.27 11.12
N GLY A 25 6.38 -3.06 10.59
CA GLY A 25 7.38 -1.99 10.60
C GLY A 25 7.85 -1.67 12.02
N LYS A 26 6.90 -1.47 12.94
CA LYS A 26 7.20 -1.21 14.35
C LYS A 26 7.97 -2.36 15.01
N ALA A 27 7.60 -3.61 14.74
CA ALA A 27 8.24 -4.78 15.34
C ALA A 27 9.68 -5.01 14.86
N ASN A 28 10.02 -4.52 13.67
CA ASN A 28 11.33 -4.73 13.03
C ASN A 28 12.18 -3.46 12.96
N ASP A 29 11.80 -2.39 13.68
CA ASP A 29 12.45 -1.06 13.63
C ASP A 29 12.63 -0.54 12.19
N CYS A 30 11.61 -0.79 11.37
CA CYS A 30 11.56 -0.43 9.96
C CYS A 30 10.48 0.65 9.75
N GLN A 31 10.89 1.79 9.21
CA GLN A 31 9.96 2.85 8.84
C GLN A 31 9.24 2.49 7.54
N ILE A 32 7.91 2.41 7.59
CA ILE A 32 7.04 2.07 6.47
C ILE A 32 6.08 3.22 6.21
N SER A 33 5.98 3.62 4.96
CA SER A 33 5.00 4.55 4.41
C SER A 33 4.06 3.76 3.50
N ILE A 34 2.75 4.01 3.60
CA ILE A 34 1.72 3.24 2.88
C ILE A 34 0.76 4.22 2.23
N GLU A 35 0.56 4.07 0.92
CA GLU A 35 -0.51 4.72 0.18
C GLU A 35 -1.56 3.71 -0.26
N ILE A 36 -2.84 4.08 -0.16
CA ILE A 36 -3.97 3.21 -0.45
C ILE A 36 -4.76 3.77 -1.63
N TYR A 37 -5.02 2.91 -2.60
CA TYR A 37 -5.74 3.19 -3.82
C TYR A 37 -6.96 2.27 -3.90
N TYR A 38 -8.10 2.80 -4.38
CA TYR A 38 -9.34 2.03 -4.52
C TYR A 38 -9.73 1.80 -5.98
N SER A 39 -8.89 2.24 -6.92
CA SER A 39 -9.05 1.95 -8.34
C SER A 39 -7.71 1.94 -9.06
N ALA A 40 -7.65 1.17 -10.15
CA ALA A 40 -6.48 1.13 -11.02
C ALA A 40 -6.15 2.50 -11.62
N GLU A 41 -7.15 3.33 -11.91
CA GLU A 41 -6.93 4.69 -12.45
C GLU A 41 -6.17 5.57 -11.45
N GLN A 42 -6.55 5.56 -10.17
CA GLN A 42 -5.85 6.34 -9.14
C GLN A 42 -4.40 5.88 -8.98
N LEU A 43 -4.18 4.56 -8.96
CA LEU A 43 -2.84 3.98 -8.87
C LEU A 43 -1.98 4.34 -10.09
N LEU A 44 -2.52 4.16 -11.31
CA LEU A 44 -1.80 4.42 -12.55
C LEU A 44 -1.38 5.88 -12.67
N ASN A 45 -2.27 6.82 -12.33
CA ASN A 45 -1.94 8.24 -12.31
C ASN A 45 -0.77 8.55 -11.39
N ARG A 46 -0.60 7.79 -10.30
CA ARG A 46 0.51 8.01 -9.36
C ARG A 46 1.80 7.31 -9.76
N LEU A 47 1.72 6.12 -10.34
CA LEU A 47 2.88 5.39 -10.85
C LEU A 47 3.62 6.10 -11.99
N GLU A 48 2.99 7.09 -12.64
CA GLU A 48 3.68 7.96 -13.61
C GLU A 48 4.68 8.90 -12.94
N GLU A 49 4.47 9.27 -11.68
CA GLU A 49 5.27 10.23 -10.94
C GLU A 49 6.12 9.59 -9.83
N GLU A 50 5.67 8.48 -9.26
CA GLU A 50 6.26 7.86 -8.07
C GLU A 50 6.51 6.37 -8.25
N SER A 51 7.51 5.87 -7.52
CA SER A 51 7.89 4.46 -7.49
C SER A 51 7.78 3.90 -6.08
N TYR A 52 7.15 2.74 -5.94
CA TYR A 52 7.04 2.01 -4.67
C TYR A 52 8.03 0.85 -4.62
N ASP A 53 8.52 0.53 -3.43
CA ASP A 53 9.36 -0.64 -3.19
C ASP A 53 8.56 -1.94 -3.34
N MET A 54 7.27 -1.90 -2.98
CA MET A 54 6.35 -3.02 -3.09
C MET A 54 4.92 -2.54 -3.28
N LEU A 55 4.19 -3.27 -4.13
CA LEU A 55 2.81 -3.00 -4.49
C LEU A 55 1.97 -4.23 -4.19
N PHE A 56 0.95 -4.09 -3.35
CA PHE A 56 -0.07 -5.09 -3.09
C PHE A 56 -1.24 -4.83 -4.04
N LEU A 57 -1.51 -5.77 -4.93
CA LEU A 57 -2.59 -5.68 -5.93
C LEU A 57 -3.57 -6.81 -5.74
N ASP A 58 -4.86 -6.48 -5.76
CA ASP A 58 -5.89 -7.47 -6.02
C ASP A 58 -6.06 -7.73 -7.52
N LYS A 59 -6.48 -8.95 -7.85
CA LYS A 59 -6.68 -9.42 -9.24
C LYS A 59 -8.15 -9.48 -9.66
N SER A 60 -9.09 -9.07 -8.80
CA SER A 60 -10.52 -9.24 -9.04
C SER A 60 -11.08 -8.31 -10.13
#